data_AF-A0A101C6Z2-F1
#
_entry.id   AF-A0A101C6Z2-F1
#
_cell.length_a   1.000
_cell.length_b   1.000
_cell.length_c   1.000
_cell.angle_alpha   90.00
_cell.angle_beta   90.00
_cell.angle_gamma   90.00
#
_symmetry.space_group_name_H-M   'P 1'
#
loop_
_entity.id
_entity.type
_entity.pdbx_description
1 polymer ?
#
loop_
_entity_poly.entity_id
_entity_poly.type
_entity_poly.pdbx_seq_one_letter_code
_entity_poly.pdbx_strand_id
1 'polypeptide(L)'
;MRIKTIEKLCCPFDKSDLNLTIISQDETENIMEGLLICDDCKRVYPIISGIPIMSPDEYREFKLEQPVLERWEKHLEGKKVENFRLIS
;
A
#
# COMPACT_ATOMS: atom_id res chain seq x y z
N MET A 1 -4.86 -10.44 4.58
CA MET A 1 -4.33 -10.88 3.27
C MET A 1 -3.23 -11.92 3.44
N ARG A 2 -3.21 -13.00 2.64
CA ARG A 2 -2.12 -13.99 2.67
C ARG A 2 -0.90 -13.49 1.89
N ILE A 3 0.31 -13.67 2.46
CA ILE A 3 1.58 -13.28 1.82
C ILE A 3 1.73 -13.92 0.42
N LYS A 4 1.43 -15.21 0.28
CA LYS A 4 1.50 -15.95 -0.99
C LYS A 4 0.61 -15.38 -2.11
N THR A 5 -0.41 -14.60 -1.77
CA THR A 5 -1.24 -13.90 -2.77
C THR A 5 -0.53 -12.66 -3.28
N ILE A 6 0.20 -11.95 -2.41
CA ILE A 6 0.93 -10.73 -2.74
C ILE A 6 2.06 -11.01 -3.72
N GLU A 7 2.74 -12.15 -3.58
CA GLU A 7 3.79 -12.62 -4.52
C GLU A 7 3.31 -12.78 -5.98
N LYS A 8 2.00 -12.77 -6.22
CA LYS A 8 1.39 -12.87 -7.56
C LYS A 8 0.84 -11.53 -8.06
N LEU A 9 0.91 -10.48 -7.24
CA LEU A 9 0.44 -9.15 -7.58
C LEU A 9 1.55 -8.34 -8.23
N CYS A 10 1.14 -7.46 -9.15
CA CYS A 10 1.97 -6.44 -9.73
C CYS A 10 1.23 -5.10 -9.67
N CYS A 11 1.92 -4.00 -9.93
CA CYS A 11 1.29 -2.71 -10.02
C CYS A 11 0.25 -2.71 -11.17
N PRO A 12 -0.99 -2.24 -10.94
CA PRO A 12 -2.03 -2.26 -11.95
C PRO A 12 -1.74 -1.35 -13.15
N PHE A 13 -0.88 -0.34 -12.99
CA PHE A 13 -0.60 0.68 -14.01
C PHE A 13 0.55 0.33 -14.95
N ASP A 14 1.69 -0.12 -14.41
CA ASP A 14 2.93 -0.37 -15.16
C ASP A 14 3.35 -1.85 -15.17
N LYS A 15 2.67 -2.70 -14.39
CA LYS A 15 2.94 -4.14 -14.22
C LYS A 15 4.28 -4.46 -13.53
N SER A 16 4.91 -3.46 -12.94
CA SER A 16 6.13 -3.64 -12.16
C SER A 16 5.87 -4.30 -10.81
N ASP A 17 6.94 -4.79 -10.19
CA ASP A 17 6.90 -5.45 -8.89
C ASP A 17 6.49 -4.49 -7.76
N LEU A 18 5.91 -5.06 -6.71
CA LEU A 18 5.44 -4.34 -5.54
C LEU A 18 6.26 -4.73 -4.30
N ASN A 19 6.74 -3.72 -3.59
CA ASN A 19 7.35 -3.89 -2.27
C ASN A 19 6.30 -3.85 -1.18
N LEU A 20 6.32 -4.84 -0.29
CA LEU A 20 5.42 -4.95 0.84
C LEU A 20 6.08 -4.43 2.12
N THR A 21 5.41 -3.49 2.79
CA THR A 21 5.69 -3.13 4.18
C THR A 21 4.55 -3.65 5.06
N ILE A 22 4.87 -4.54 5.99
CA ILE A 22 3.89 -5.11 6.93
C ILE A 22 3.78 -4.20 8.16
N ILE A 23 2.55 -3.85 8.54
CA ILE A 23 2.27 -3.00 9.71
C ILE A 23 1.62 -3.83 10.82
N SER A 24 0.67 -4.70 10.49
CA SER A 24 0.09 -5.65 11.44
C SER A 24 -0.36 -6.95 10.76
N GLN A 25 -0.32 -8.04 11.53
CA GLN A 25 -0.76 -9.37 11.12
C GLN A 25 -1.69 -9.97 12.17
N ASP A 26 -2.54 -10.92 11.74
CA ASP A 26 -3.33 -11.76 12.65
C ASP A 26 -2.54 -12.99 13.14
N GLU A 27 -3.17 -13.80 14.00
CA GLU A 27 -2.58 -15.03 14.57
C GLU A 27 -2.24 -16.10 13.51
N THR A 28 -2.78 -15.96 12.30
CA THR A 28 -2.54 -16.87 11.17
C THR A 28 -1.63 -16.25 10.10
N GLU A 29 -0.88 -15.22 10.47
CA GLU A 29 0.05 -14.48 9.62
C GLU A 29 -0.61 -13.75 8.43
N ASN A 30 -1.93 -13.58 8.42
CA ASN A 30 -2.54 -12.72 7.42
C ASN A 30 -2.21 -11.27 7.73
N ILE A 31 -1.74 -10.54 6.73
CA ILE A 31 -1.51 -9.10 6.81
C ILE A 31 -2.86 -8.41 6.96
N MET A 32 -3.07 -7.75 8.10
CA MET A 32 -4.26 -6.96 8.37
C MET A 32 -4.06 -5.52 7.94
N GLU A 33 -2.86 -4.99 8.17
CA GLU A 33 -2.47 -3.65 7.74
C GLU A 33 -1.07 -3.67 7.12
N GLY A 34 -0.90 -2.88 6.08
CA GLY A 34 0.35 -2.82 5.35
C GLY A 34 0.30 -1.85 4.18
N LEU A 35 1.41 -1.77 3.46
CA LEU A 35 1.58 -0.91 2.29
C LEU A 35 2.20 -1.73 1.18
N LEU A 36 1.64 -1.62 -0.03
CA LEU A 36 2.30 -2.08 -1.25
C LEU A 36 2.77 -0.85 -2.02
N ILE A 37 4.03 -0.85 -2.41
CA ILE A 37 4.69 0.29 -3.04
C ILE A 37 5.30 -0.16 -4.36
N CYS A 38 4.93 0.48 -5.46
CA CYS A 38 5.60 0.26 -6.73
C CYS A 38 6.88 1.09 -6.79
N ASP A 39 8.02 0.47 -7.10
CA ASP A 39 9.30 1.18 -7.22
C ASP A 39 9.40 2.02 -8.49
N ASP A 40 8.63 1.72 -9.53
CA ASP A 40 8.72 2.42 -10.81
C ASP A 40 7.83 3.67 -10.83
N CYS A 41 6.51 3.51 -10.69
CA CYS A 41 5.59 4.65 -10.65
C CYS A 41 5.40 5.29 -9.27
N LYS A 42 6.07 4.78 -8.24
CA LYS A 42 6.04 5.28 -6.85
C LYS A 42 4.66 5.24 -6.19
N ARG A 43 3.67 4.55 -6.76
CA ARG A 43 2.33 4.46 -6.17
C ARG A 43 2.31 3.62 -4.90
N VAL A 44 1.45 4.04 -4.00
CA VAL A 44 1.19 3.42 -2.71
C VAL A 44 -0.23 2.86 -2.70
N TYR A 45 -0.34 1.59 -2.32
CA TYR A 45 -1.61 0.88 -2.14
C TYR A 45 -1.70 0.40 -0.69
N PRO A 46 -2.55 1.02 0.15
CA PRO A 46 -2.72 0.58 1.51
C PRO A 46 -3.48 -0.75 1.58
N ILE A 47 -3.08 -1.60 2.52
CA ILE A 47 -3.82 -2.79 2.92
C ILE A 47 -4.56 -2.43 4.20
N ILE A 48 -5.90 -2.45 4.17
CA ILE A 48 -6.75 -2.13 5.32
C ILE A 48 -7.68 -3.32 5.58
N SER A 49 -7.72 -3.80 6.83
CA SER A 49 -8.49 -4.99 7.21
C SER A 49 -8.20 -6.20 6.32
N GLY A 50 -6.94 -6.32 5.88
CA GLY A 50 -6.46 -7.38 5.00
C GLY A 50 -6.94 -7.28 3.55
N ILE A 51 -7.45 -6.13 3.11
CA ILE A 51 -7.88 -5.84 1.74
C ILE A 51 -6.94 -4.79 1.13
N PRO A 52 -6.23 -5.10 0.03
CA PRO A 52 -5.39 -4.12 -0.66
C PRO A 52 -6.25 -3.19 -1.53
N ILE A 53 -6.09 -1.88 -1.35
CA ILE A 53 -6.79 -0.86 -2.15
C ILE A 53 -5.94 -0.57 -3.39
N MET A 54 -6.19 -1.33 -4.46
CA MET A 54 -5.45 -1.24 -5.74
C MET A 54 -6.32 -0.70 -6.89
N SER A 55 -7.41 0.00 -6.55
CA SER A 55 -8.28 0.64 -7.53
C SER A 55 -7.51 1.69 -8.34
N PRO A 56 -7.92 1.95 -9.60
CA PRO A 56 -7.43 3.09 -10.35
C PRO A 56 -7.61 4.41 -9.58
N ASP A 57 -6.74 5.37 -9.86
CA ASP A 57 -6.65 6.64 -9.11
C ASP A 57 -7.99 7.43 -9.20
N GLU A 58 -8.74 7.30 -10.29
CA GLU A 58 -10.05 7.94 -10.49
C GLU A 58 -11.16 7.41 -9.55
N TYR A 59 -10.98 6.22 -9.01
CA TYR A 59 -11.92 5.58 -8.07
C TYR A 59 -11.41 5.62 -6.62
N ARG A 60 -10.31 6.33 -6.37
CA ARG A 60 -9.72 6.49 -5.04
C ARG A 60 -9.91 7.91 -4.57
N GLU A 61 -10.24 8.06 -3.29
CA GLU A 61 -10.35 9.36 -2.64
C GLU A 61 -9.19 9.54 -1.66
N PHE A 62 -8.17 10.29 -2.07
CA PHE A 62 -6.95 10.48 -1.26
C PHE A 62 -7.25 10.98 0.16
N LYS A 63 -8.25 11.86 0.31
CA LYS A 63 -8.66 12.39 1.62
C LYS A 63 -9.16 11.31 2.59
N LEU A 64 -9.72 10.22 2.07
CA LEU A 64 -10.17 9.09 2.90
C LEU A 64 -8.99 8.21 3.31
N GLU A 65 -7.96 8.12 2.47
CA GLU A 65 -6.75 7.33 2.75
C GLU A 65 -5.72 8.11 3.59
N GLN A 66 -5.74 9.44 3.53
CA GLN A 66 -4.77 10.31 4.19
C GLN A 66 -4.60 10.03 5.69
N PRO A 67 -5.66 9.91 6.52
CA PRO A 67 -5.50 9.65 7.96
C PRO A 67 -4.78 8.33 8.25
N VAL A 68 -4.97 7.34 7.38
CA VAL A 68 -4.34 6.03 7.49
C VAL A 68 -2.86 6.14 7.13
N LEU A 69 -2.53 6.85 6.06
CA LEU A 69 -1.15 7.10 5.63
C LEU A 69 -0.37 7.92 6.68
N GLU A 70 -0.99 8.94 7.27
CA GLU A 70 -0.41 9.74 8.37
C GLU A 70 -0.14 8.89 9.61
N ARG A 71 -1.08 8.01 9.98
CA ARG A 71 -0.87 7.04 11.08
C ARG A 71 0.36 6.15 10.84
N TRP A 72 0.69 5.90 9.58
CA TRP A 72 1.76 5.01 9.17
C TRP A 72 3.03 5.74 8.70
N GLU A 73 3.11 7.06 8.86
CA GLU A 73 4.25 7.88 8.44
C GLU A 73 5.61 7.35 8.94
N LYS A 74 5.64 6.78 10.15
CA LYS A 74 6.84 6.14 10.72
C LYS A 74 7.36 4.94 9.92
N HIS A 75 6.49 4.23 9.21
CA HIS A 75 6.83 3.09 8.35
C HIS A 75 7.21 3.52 6.93
N LEU A 76 7.04 4.81 6.60
CA LEU A 76 7.42 5.39 5.32
C LEU A 76 8.82 6.02 5.36
N GLU A 77 9.57 5.86 6.46
CA GLU A 77 10.94 6.37 6.62
C GLU A 77 11.08 7.87 6.35
N GLY A 78 10.04 8.66 6.67
CA GLY A 78 10.02 10.11 6.43
C GLY A 78 9.68 10.52 4.98
N LYS A 79 9.37 9.57 4.10
CA LYS A 79 8.83 9.87 2.76
C LYS A 79 7.38 10.32 2.89
N LYS A 80 7.01 11.34 2.12
CA LYS A 80 5.62 11.83 2.09
C LYS A 80 4.84 11.11 1.01
N VAL A 81 3.53 11.02 1.18
CA VAL A 81 2.62 10.55 0.13
C VAL A 81 1.77 11.72 -0.33
N GLU A 82 1.77 11.98 -1.63
CA GLU A 82 0.88 12.94 -2.27
C GLU A 82 0.28 12.30 -3.51
N ASN A 83 -1.03 12.48 -3.72
CA ASN A 83 -1.75 11.90 -4.86
C ASN A 83 -1.43 10.40 -5.07
N PHE A 84 -1.48 9.63 -3.97
CA PHE A 84 -1.20 8.19 -3.91
C PHE A 84 0.24 7.79 -4.24
N ARG A 85 1.19 8.72 -4.32
CA ARG A 85 2.59 8.42 -4.67
C ARG A 85 3.55 8.87 -3.60
N LEU A 86 4.63 8.10 -3.42
CA LEU A 86 5.77 8.54 -2.63
C LEU A 86 6.46 9.71 -3.32
N ILE A 87 6.67 10.76 -2.56
CA ILE A 87 7.48 11.91 -2.89
C ILE A 87 8.62 12.00 -1.88
N SER A 88 9.83 12.15 -2.42
CA SER A 88 11.07 12.41 -1.67
C SER A 88 11.16 13.87 -1.27
#